data_AF-A0A191VKG0-F1
#
_entry.id   AF-A0A191VKG0-F1
#
_cell.length_a   1.000
_cell.length_b   1.000
_cell.length_c   1.000
_cell.angle_alpha   90.00
_cell.angle_beta   90.00
_cell.angle_gamma   90.00
#
_symmetry.space_group_name_H-M   'P 1'
#
loop_
_entity.id
_entity.type
_entity.pdbx_description
1 polymer ?
#
loop_
_entity_poly.entity_id
_entity_poly.type
_entity_poly.pdbx_seq_one_letter_code
_entity_poly.pdbx_strand_id
1 'polypeptide(L)' 'TLTSLAKLMKECWYQNPSARLTALRIKKTLTKIDNSLDKLKTDC' A
#
# COMPACT_ATOMS: atom_id res chain seq x y z
N THR A 1 -7.49 7.01 1.43
CA THR A 1 -6.84 5.71 1.78
C THR A 1 -6.91 4.68 0.66
N LEU A 2 -8.00 4.59 -0.12
CA LEU A 2 -8.09 3.65 -1.25
C LEU A 2 -7.10 3.94 -2.40
N THR A 3 -6.84 5.22 -2.71
CA THR A 3 -5.90 5.63 -3.76
C THR A 3 -4.47 5.14 -3.52
N SER A 4 -4.04 5.10 -2.25
CA SER A 4 -2.71 4.61 -1.86
C SER A 4 -2.57 3.10 -2.03
N LEU A 5 -3.63 2.33 -1.78
CA LEU A 5 -3.66 0.90 -2.04
C LEU A 5 -3.68 0.61 -3.55
N ALA A 6 -4.46 1.36 -4.33
CA ALA A 6 -4.48 1.24 -5.78
C ALA A 6 -3.12 1.55 -6.43
N LYS A 7 -2.41 2.59 -5.95
CA LYS A 7 -1.02 2.88 -6.36
C LYS A 7 -0.08 1.72 -6.02
N LEU A 8 -0.17 1.18 -4.80
CA LEU A 8 0.65 0.03 -4.40
C LEU A 8 0.45 -1.18 -5.33
N MET A 9 -0.79 -1.51 -5.66
CA MET A 9 -1.11 -2.62 -6.57
C MET A 9 -0.53 -2.38 -7.97
N LYS A 10 -0.64 -1.16 -8.48
CA LYS A 10 -0.08 -0.79 -9.80
C LYS A 10 1.45 -0.96 -9.83
N GLU A 11 2.14 -0.55 -8.77
CA GLU A 11 3.60 -0.70 -8.65
C GLU A 11 4.04 -2.17 -8.53
N CYS A 12 3.19 -3.04 -8.00
CA CYS A 12 3.47 -4.48 -7.92
C CYS A 12 3.33 -5.20 -9.27
N TRP A 13 2.61 -4.60 -10.23
CA TRP A 13 2.34 -5.16 -11.55
C TRP A 13 3.22 -4.60 -12.67
N TYR A 14 4.34 -3.94 -12.34
CA TYR A 14 5.27 -3.50 -13.37
C TYR A 14 5.85 -4.67 -14.16
N GLN A 15 5.98 -4.50 -15.49
CA GLN A 15 6.62 -5.48 -16.37
C GLN A 15 8.09 -5.69 -15.98
N ASN A 16 8.76 -4.64 -15.52
CA ASN A 16 10.13 -4.68 -15.05
C ASN A 16 10.19 -5.12 -13.56
N PRO A 17 10.81 -6.26 -13.23
CA PRO A 17 10.91 -6.75 -11.85
C PRO A 17 11.69 -5.81 -10.93
N SER A 18 12.67 -5.06 -11.43
CA SER A 18 13.44 -4.10 -10.62
C SER A 18 12.64 -2.86 -10.22
N ALA A 19 11.56 -2.55 -10.96
CA ALA A 19 10.64 -1.48 -10.61
C ALA A 19 9.56 -1.93 -9.62
N ARG A 20 9.39 -3.24 -9.40
CA ARG A 20 8.42 -3.77 -8.44
C ARG A 20 8.89 -3.51 -7.01
N LEU A 21 7.94 -3.26 -6.13
CA LEU A 21 8.22 -3.14 -4.72
C LEU A 21 8.61 -4.49 -4.12
N THR A 22 9.62 -4.48 -3.26
CA THR A 22 9.99 -5.68 -2.49
C THR A 22 8.93 -5.98 -1.43
N ALA A 23 8.84 -7.24 -1.01
CA ALA A 23 7.90 -7.67 0.03
C ALA A 23 7.99 -6.82 1.31
N LEU A 24 9.20 -6.42 1.72
CA LEU A 24 9.42 -5.55 2.88
C LEU A 24 8.81 -4.15 2.67
N ARG A 25 8.93 -3.58 1.47
CA ARG A 25 8.37 -2.28 1.11
C ARG A 25 6.85 -2.34 1.05
N ILE A 26 6.29 -3.40 0.47
CA ILE A 26 4.85 -3.67 0.46
C ILE A 26 4.31 -3.72 1.89
N LYS A 27 4.94 -4.52 2.78
CA LYS A 27 4.55 -4.62 4.18
C LYS A 27 4.56 -3.27 4.89
N LYS A 28 5.63 -2.48 4.75
CA LYS A 28 5.72 -1.13 5.34
C LYS A 28 4.62 -0.20 4.83
N THR A 29 4.31 -0.23 3.53
CA THR A 29 3.26 0.61 2.95
C THR A 29 1.87 0.17 3.42
N LEU A 30 1.61 -1.13 3.50
CA LEU A 30 0.36 -1.66 4.06
C LEU A 30 0.18 -1.26 5.52
N THR A 31 1.21 -1.34 6.36
CA THR A 31 1.13 -0.85 7.75
C THR A 31 0.81 0.65 7.81
N LYS A 32 1.38 1.48 6.93
CA LYS A 32 1.01 2.91 6.87
C LYS A 32 -0.43 3.15 6.44
N ILE A 33 -0.91 2.38 5.46
CA ILE A 33 -2.30 2.46 4.99
C ILE A 33 -3.24 2.02 6.10
N ASP A 34 -2.93 0.93 6.80
CA ASP A 34 -3.68 0.39 7.92
C ASP A 34 -3.80 1.39 9.07
N ASN A 35 -2.70 2.02 9.51
CA ASN A 35 -2.74 3.11 10.50
C ASN A 35 -3.60 4.30 10.04
N SER A 36 -3.61 4.58 8.73
CA SER A 36 -4.46 5.63 8.16
C SER A 36 -5.94 5.22 8.05
N LEU A 37 -6.22 3.91 8.05
CA LEU A 37 -7.55 3.30 7.97
C LEU A 37 -8.16 3.07 9.36
N ASP A 38 -7.35 2.72 10.35
CA ASP A 38 -7.71 2.64 11.76
C ASP A 38 -8.22 3.98 12.27
N LYS A 39 -7.56 5.07 11.84
CA LYS A 39 -8.02 6.43 12.07
C LYS A 39 -9.38 6.76 11.42
N LEU A 40 -9.80 6.03 10.39
CA LEU A 40 -11.13 6.18 9.77
C LEU A 40 -12.18 5.22 10.35
N LYS A 41 -11.76 4.09 10.94
CA LYS A 41 -12.67 3.15 11.62
C LYS A 41 -13.16 3.67 12.96
N THR A 42 -12.41 4.57 13.60
CA THR A 42 -12.76 5.14 14.91
C THR A 42 -13.79 6.29 14.82
N ASP A 43 -14.15 6.73 13.61
CA ASP A 43 -15.17 7.77 13.37
C ASP A 43 -16.54 7.21 12.94
N CYS A 44 -16.85 5.94 13.23
CA CYS A 44 -18.18 5.36 13.02
C CYS A 44 -18.69 4.61 14.24
#